data_AF-A0A6S7FZ51-F1
#
_entry.id   AF-A0A6S7FZ51-F1
#
_cell.length_a   1.000
_cell.length_b   1.000
_cell.length_c   1.000
_cell.angle_alpha   90.00
_cell.angle_beta   90.00
_cell.angle_gamma   90.00
#
_symmetry.space_group_name_H-M   'P 1'
#
loop_
_entity.id
_entity.type
_entity.pdbx_description
1 polymer ?
#
loop_
_entity_poly.entity_id
_entity_poly.type
_entity_poly.pdbx_seq_one_letter_code
_entity_poly.pdbx_strand_id
1 'polypeptide(L)'
;MGMQYVFLKTIGLIPGPIILGHLLDLSCQLWQDICGQKGRCFVYDVDLVSRNICIFGAVITGFSVVLFALSWFLHQPEETSDVTLLEGRNVDGISSFETVL
;
A
#
# COMPACT_ATOMS: atom_id res chain seq x y z
N MET A 1 8.83 -17.40 -3.42
CA MET A 1 7.82 -17.01 -2.42
C MET A 1 8.36 -16.65 -1.03
N GLY A 2 9.68 -16.51 -0.81
CA GLY A 2 10.24 -16.10 0.50
C GLY A 2 10.68 -14.63 0.59
N MET A 3 11.37 -14.13 -0.44
CA MET A 3 11.93 -12.76 -0.42
C MET A 3 10.84 -11.67 -0.44
N GLN A 4 9.73 -11.91 -1.16
CA GLN A 4 8.63 -10.95 -1.26
C GLN A 4 8.00 -10.63 0.11
N TYR A 5 7.93 -11.64 1.00
CA TYR A 5 7.44 -11.47 2.37
C TYR A 5 8.37 -10.62 3.23
N VAL A 6 9.69 -10.77 3.05
CA VAL A 6 10.70 -9.97 3.76
C VAL A 6 10.57 -8.50 3.39
N PHE A 7 10.45 -8.17 2.10
CA PHE A 7 10.26 -6.78 1.66
C PHE A 7 8.97 -6.16 2.21
N LEU A 8 7.85 -6.89 2.15
CA LEU A 8 6.57 -6.44 2.71
C LEU A 8 6.67 -6.14 4.21
N LYS A 9 7.37 -7.00 4.98
CA LYS A 9 7.58 -6.74 6.40
C LYS A 9 8.55 -5.60 6.66
N THR A 10 9.64 -5.45 5.92
CA THR A 10 10.54 -4.33 6.13
C THR A 10 9.84 -2.99 5.88
N ILE A 11 9.03 -2.90 4.82
CA ILE A 11 8.30 -1.67 4.47
C ILE A 11 7.08 -1.43 5.38
N GLY A 12 6.50 -2.45 6.01
CA GLY A 12 5.40 -2.25 6.96
C GLY A 12 5.86 -2.09 8.41
N LEU A 13 6.81 -2.91 8.83
CA LEU A 13 7.19 -3.13 10.23
C LEU A 13 8.27 -2.17 10.72
N ILE A 14 9.05 -1.54 9.82
CA ILE A 14 10.02 -0.50 10.20
C ILE A 14 9.36 0.88 10.27
N PRO A 15 8.62 1.36 9.25
CA PRO A 15 8.03 2.69 9.35
C PRO A 15 6.87 2.73 10.35
N GLY A 16 6.13 1.64 10.55
CA GLY A 16 5.07 1.57 11.56
C GLY A 16 5.50 2.05 12.95
N PRO A 17 6.51 1.44 13.59
CA PRO A 17 7.00 1.86 14.92
C PRO A 17 7.73 3.20 14.89
N ILE A 18 8.41 3.59 13.80
CA ILE A 18 9.06 4.90 13.69
C ILE A 18 8.00 6.02 13.70
N ILE A 19 6.97 5.87 12.88
CA ILE A 19 5.87 6.84 12.77
C ILE A 19 5.13 6.92 14.11
N LEU A 20 4.83 5.76 14.73
CA LEU A 20 4.19 5.73 16.04
C LEU A 20 5.03 6.45 17.10
N GLY A 21 6.34 6.21 17.12
CA GLY A 21 7.27 6.91 18.02
C GLY A 21 7.23 8.43 17.84
N HIS A 22 7.17 8.90 16.59
CA HIS A 22 7.05 10.32 16.29
C HIS A 22 5.70 10.91 16.70
N LEU A 23 4.58 10.20 16.49
CA LEU A 23 3.26 10.67 16.94
C LEU A 23 3.16 10.78 18.45
N LEU A 24 3.80 9.86 19.18
CA LEU A 24 3.88 9.92 20.63
C LEU A 24 4.69 11.14 21.10
N ASP A 25 5.82 11.42 20.44
CA ASP A 25 6.66 12.57 20.75
C ASP A 25 5.94 13.91 20.56
N LEU A 26 5.16 14.04 19.47
CA LEU A 26 4.34 15.22 19.17
C LEU A 26 3.27 15.53 20.23
N SER A 27 2.83 14.51 20.97
CA SER A 27 1.77 14.62 21.96
C SER A 27 2.32 14.82 23.38
N CYS A 28 3.61 15.13 23.50
CA CYS A 28 4.23 15.41 24.78
C CYS A 28 3.77 16.76 25.35
N GLN A 29 3.08 16.72 26.50
CA GLN A 29 2.71 17.95 27.22
C GLN A 29 3.84 18.45 28.14
N LEU A 30 4.56 17.53 28.78
CA LEU A 30 5.61 17.86 29.74
C LEU A 30 6.88 17.04 29.49
N TRP A 31 7.92 17.74 29.06
CA TRP A 31 9.26 17.19 28.89
C TRP A 31 9.98 17.07 30.22
N GLN A 32 10.67 15.96 30.45
CA GLN A 32 11.55 15.80 31.61
C GLN A 32 12.82 16.62 31.39
N ASP A 33 13.13 17.54 32.30
CA ASP A 33 14.40 18.27 32.31
C ASP A 33 15.39 17.52 33.21
N ILE A 34 16.50 17.04 32.64
CA ILE A 34 17.60 16.46 33.40
C ILE A 34 18.81 17.36 33.20
N CYS A 35 19.20 18.09 34.25
CA CYS A 35 20.38 18.96 34.22
C CYS A 35 20.36 19.99 33.07
N GLY A 36 19.19 20.55 32.74
CA GLY A 36 19.02 21.53 31.67
C GLY A 36 18.95 20.92 30.26
N GLN A 37 18.86 19.60 30.13
CA GLN A 37 18.69 18.90 28.86
C GLN A 37 17.31 18.24 28.76
N LYS A 38 16.68 18.32 27.58
CA LYS A 38 15.45 17.60 27.28
C LYS A 38 15.69 16.10 27.32
N GLY A 39 15.09 15.44 28.30
CA GLY A 39 15.04 13.99 28.41
C GLY A 39 13.80 13.41 27.74
N ARG A 40 13.28 12.32 28.30
CA ARG A 40 12.02 11.68 27.85
C ARG A 40 10.78 12.53 28.21
N CYS A 41 9.67 12.29 27.55
CA CYS A 41 8.40 12.86 27.98
C CYS A 41 7.85 12.14 29.21
N PHE A 42 7.25 12.89 30.16
CA PHE A 42 6.67 12.33 31.38
C PHE A 42 5.15 12.12 31.27
N VAL A 43 4.45 13.07 30.61
CA VAL A 43 2.99 13.03 30.42
C VAL A 43 2.66 13.20 28.94
N TYR A 44 1.98 12.19 28.40
CA TYR A 44 1.46 12.16 27.05
C TYR A 44 -0.05 12.41 27.07
N ASP A 45 -0.53 13.28 26.19
CA ASP A 45 -1.97 13.51 26.00
C ASP A 45 -2.56 12.39 25.12
N VAL A 46 -3.41 11.54 25.73
CA VAL A 46 -3.99 10.38 25.06
C VAL A 46 -5.00 10.75 23.97
N ASP A 47 -5.70 11.87 24.12
CA ASP A 47 -6.69 12.35 23.14
C ASP A 47 -5.98 12.87 21.89
N LEU A 48 -4.86 13.58 22.08
CA LEU A 48 -4.06 14.10 20.98
C LEU A 48 -3.36 12.98 20.19
N VAL A 49 -2.76 12.00 20.88
CA VAL A 49 -2.15 10.82 20.26
C VAL A 49 -3.18 10.06 19.42
N SER A 50 -4.34 9.75 20.02
CA SER A 50 -5.41 8.99 19.37
C SER A 50 -5.90 9.69 18.11
N ARG A 51 -6.16 11.01 18.20
CA ARG A 51 -6.59 11.81 17.05
C ARG A 51 -5.55 11.82 15.94
N ASN A 52 -4.28 12.01 16.27
CA ASN A 52 -3.22 12.04 15.26
C ASN A 52 -3.07 10.69 14.56
N ILE A 53 -3.14 9.57 15.29
CA ILE A 53 -3.09 8.23 14.71
C ILE A 53 -4.28 7.99 13.78
N CYS A 54 -5.48 8.39 14.22
CA CYS A 54 -6.70 8.24 13.43
C CYS A 54 -6.63 9.03 12.12
N ILE A 55 -6.20 10.31 12.17
CA ILE A 55 -6.03 11.14 10.98
C ILE A 55 -4.99 10.53 10.04
N PHE A 56 -3.84 10.10 10.56
CA PHE A 56 -2.80 9.49 9.76
C PHE A 56 -3.27 8.21 9.05
N GLY A 57 -3.97 7.33 9.78
CA GLY A 57 -4.60 6.14 9.21
C GLY A 57 -5.62 6.49 8.13
N ALA A 58 -6.51 7.46 8.40
CA ALA A 58 -7.51 7.91 7.43
C ALA A 58 -6.88 8.48 6.15
N VAL A 59 -5.77 9.22 6.25
CA VAL A 59 -5.03 9.74 5.09
C VAL A 59 -4.44 8.60 4.26
N ILE A 60 -3.80 7.61 4.90
CA ILE A 60 -3.26 6.44 4.19
C ILE A 60 -4.37 5.66 3.49
N THR A 61 -5.45 5.34 4.22
CA THR A 61 -6.60 4.63 3.67
C THR A 61 -7.23 5.41 2.52
N GLY A 62 -7.42 6.72 2.68
CA GLY A 62 -7.94 7.59 1.64
C GLY A 62 -7.06 7.61 0.40
N PHE A 63 -5.74 7.72 0.56
CA PHE A 63 -4.79 7.66 -0.53
C PHE A 63 -4.84 6.31 -1.26
N SER A 64 -4.94 5.19 -0.54
CA SER A 64 -5.12 3.86 -1.13
C SER A 64 -6.42 3.76 -1.93
N VAL A 65 -7.53 4.28 -1.40
CA VAL A 65 -8.82 4.30 -2.12
C VAL A 65 -8.74 5.13 -3.38
N VAL A 66 -8.07 6.29 -3.33
CA VAL A 66 -7.85 7.15 -4.50
C VAL A 66 -7.02 6.43 -5.55
N LEU A 67 -5.89 5.81 -5.18
CA LEU A 67 -5.07 5.04 -6.13
C LEU A 67 -5.83 3.86 -6.73
N PHE A 68 -6.65 3.18 -5.93
CA PHE A 68 -7.48 2.08 -6.43
C PHE A 68 -8.55 2.57 -7.41
N ALA A 69 -9.22 3.68 -7.08
CA ALA A 69 -10.18 4.32 -7.99
C ALA A 69 -9.49 4.78 -9.28
N LEU A 70 -8.32 5.42 -9.19
CA LEU A 70 -7.52 5.81 -10.34
C LEU A 70 -7.11 4.59 -11.17
N SER A 71 -6.65 3.51 -10.53
CA SER A 71 -6.35 2.24 -11.22
C SER A 71 -7.57 1.70 -11.94
N TRP A 72 -8.75 1.76 -11.34
CA TRP A 72 -10.01 1.35 -11.97
C TRP A 72 -10.38 2.24 -13.17
N PHE A 73 -10.17 3.56 -13.07
CA PHE A 73 -10.42 4.48 -14.18
C PHE A 73 -9.40 4.32 -15.31
N LEU A 74 -8.13 4.04 -15.00
CA LEU A 74 -7.06 3.88 -15.98
C LEU A 74 -7.01 2.47 -16.59
N HIS A 75 -7.47 1.42 -15.88
CA HIS A 75 -7.73 0.08 -16.42
C HIS A 75 -9.05 0.05 -17.21
N GLN A 76 -9.31 1.06 -18.05
CA GLN A 76 -10.14 0.81 -19.22
C GLN A 76 -9.42 -0.25 -20.08
N PRO A 77 -10.13 -1.29 -20.52
CA PRO A 77 -9.54 -2.54 -20.98
C PRO A 77 -8.72 -2.32 -22.26
N GLU A 78 -7.45 -2.74 -22.25
CA GLU A 78 -6.90 -3.29 -23.49
C GLU A 78 -7.66 -4.60 -23.70
N GLU A 79 -8.69 -4.53 -24.54
CA GLU A 79 -9.44 -5.68 -25.03
C GLU A 79 -8.46 -6.77 -25.38
N THR A 80 -8.71 -7.95 -24.85
CA THR A 80 -8.08 -9.24 -25.10
C THR A 80 -7.70 -9.45 -26.58
N SER A 81 -6.62 -8.80 -27.02
CA SER A 81 -6.16 -8.84 -28.42
C SER A 81 -5.34 -10.11 -28.67
N ASP A 82 -4.91 -10.78 -27.60
CA ASP A 82 -4.18 -12.05 -27.67
C ASP A 82 -5.08 -13.28 -27.81
N VAL A 83 -6.34 -13.24 -27.34
CA VAL A 83 -7.26 -14.39 -27.50
C VAL A 83 -7.83 -14.45 -28.92
N THR A 84 -8.03 -13.30 -29.56
CA THR A 84 -8.50 -13.23 -30.96
C THR A 84 -7.43 -13.73 -31.95
N LEU A 85 -6.14 -13.54 -31.67
CA LEU A 85 -5.05 -14.06 -32.52
C LEU A 85 -4.87 -15.58 -32.36
N LEU A 86 -5.08 -16.12 -31.16
CA LEU A 86 -4.98 -17.57 -30.89
C LEU A 86 -6.18 -18.36 -31.43
N GLU A 87 -7.38 -17.78 -31.40
CA GLU A 87 -8.57 -18.42 -31.99
C GLU A 87 -8.50 -18.46 -33.53
N GLY A 88 -7.98 -17.41 -34.18
CA GLY A 88 -7.74 -17.40 -35.63
C GLY A 88 -6.72 -18.44 -36.11
N ARG A 89 -5.59 -18.58 -35.39
CA ARG A 89 -4.55 -19.58 -35.74
C ARG A 89 -5.04 -21.03 -35.61
N ASN A 90 -5.99 -21.30 -34.71
CA ASN A 90 -6.56 -22.64 -34.52
C ASN A 90 -7.53 -23.04 -35.64
N VAL A 91 -8.25 -22.09 -36.24
CA VAL A 91 -9.23 -22.36 -37.31
C VAL A 91 -8.53 -22.57 -38.67
N ASP A 92 -7.44 -21.85 -38.95
CA ASP A 92 -6.66 -22.02 -40.18
C ASP A 92 -5.94 -23.38 -40.26
N GLY A 93 -5.63 -24.00 -39.11
CA GLY A 93 -5.04 -25.33 -39.03
C GLY A 93 -6.01 -26.48 -39.29
N ILE A 94 -7.32 -26.27 -39.08
CA ILE A 94 -8.35 -27.30 -39.22
C ILE A 94 -8.91 -27.33 -40.66
N SER A 95 -9.01 -26.19 -41.34
CA SER A 95 -9.49 -26.13 -42.74
C SER A 95 -8.52 -26.75 -43.75
N SER A 96 -7.21 -26.76 -43.47
CA SER A 96 -6.22 -27.38 -44.35
C SER A 96 -6.27 -28.92 -44.34
N PHE A 97 -6.79 -29.51 -43.26
CA PHE A 97 -6.85 -30.97 -43.11
C PHE A 97 -8.08 -31.60 -43.80
N GLU A 98 -9.19 -30.86 -43.94
CA GLU A 98 -10.40 -31.36 -44.62
C GLU A 98 -10.36 -31.30 -46.15
N THR A 99 -9.41 -30.61 -46.78
CA THR A 99 -9.33 -30.52 -48.26
C THR A 99 -8.46 -31.64 -48.88
N VAL A 100 -7.87 -32.52 -48.06
CA VAL A 100 -6.92 -33.57 -48.50
C VAL A 100 -7.46 -35.00 -48.29
N LEU A 101 -8.70 -35.16 -47.78
CA LEU A 101 -9.38 -36.46 -47.73
C LEU A 101 -10.47 -36.58 -48.82
#